data_AF-A0A355H6D1-F1
#
_entry.id   AF-A0A355H6D1-F1
#
_cell.length_a   1.000
_cell.length_b   1.000
_cell.length_c   1.000
_cell.angle_alpha   90.00
_cell.angle_beta   90.00
_cell.angle_gamma   90.00
#
_symmetry.space_group_name_H-M   'P 1'
#
loop_
_entity.id
_entity.type
_entity.pdbx_description
1 polymer ?
#
loop_
_entity_poly.entity_id
_entity_poly.type
_entity_poly.pdbx_seq_one_letter_code
_entity_poly.pdbx_strand_id
1 'polypeptide(L)'
;DDVNGYKQEGFARFDRNIHRGRRMSAARAYLHPVKKRPNLTVQCRTLTTKILFEGKNPESSSRAVGVEFSRSPGRSEKVYAGEIICCGGAINS
;
A
#
# COMPACT_ATOMS: atom_id res chain seq x y z
N ASP A 1 -8.15 -32.08 7.50
CA ASP A 1 -7.43 -31.19 8.42
C ASP A 1 -7.13 -29.87 7.74
N ASP A 2 -7.72 -28.79 8.23
CA ASP A 2 -7.50 -27.43 7.74
C ASP A 2 -6.54 -26.69 8.68
N VAL A 3 -5.33 -26.43 8.20
CA VAL A 3 -4.27 -25.72 8.93
C VAL A 3 -4.59 -24.25 9.18
N ASN A 4 -5.55 -23.68 8.44
CA ASN A 4 -6.03 -22.31 8.62
C ASN A 4 -7.35 -22.26 9.41
N GLY A 5 -7.83 -23.41 9.90
CA GLY A 5 -9.05 -23.53 10.68
C GLY A 5 -8.88 -23.08 12.14
N TYR A 6 -9.92 -23.31 12.94
CA TYR A 6 -9.96 -22.89 14.36
C TYR A 6 -8.75 -23.37 15.18
N LYS A 7 -8.27 -24.60 14.94
CA LYS A 7 -7.10 -25.18 15.60
C LYS A 7 -6.00 -25.44 14.58
N GLN A 8 -4.83 -24.86 14.83
CA GLN A 8 -3.69 -24.89 13.89
C GLN A 8 -2.65 -25.98 14.22
N GLU A 9 -2.73 -26.62 15.39
CA GLU A 9 -1.82 -27.68 15.80
C GLU A 9 -2.04 -28.95 14.96
N GLY A 10 -0.95 -29.56 14.49
CA GLY A 10 -0.98 -30.83 13.77
C GLY A 10 -0.03 -30.87 12.57
N PHE A 11 -0.25 -31.81 11.67
CA PHE A 11 0.52 -31.98 10.45
C PHE A 11 -0.41 -32.14 9.25
N ALA A 12 -0.31 -31.23 8.28
CA ALA A 12 -1.10 -31.28 7.05
C ALA A 12 -0.43 -30.48 5.93
N ARG A 13 -0.97 -30.59 4.71
CA ARG A 13 -0.52 -29.83 3.55
C ARG A 13 -1.00 -28.38 3.66
N PHE A 14 -0.10 -27.43 3.45
CA PHE A 14 -0.43 -26.01 3.44
C PHE A 14 -0.87 -25.51 2.07
N ASP A 15 -1.95 -24.71 2.07
CA ASP A 15 -2.32 -23.88 0.94
C ASP A 15 -1.25 -22.84 0.64
N ARG A 16 -1.16 -22.46 -0.63
CA ARG A 16 -0.17 -21.48 -1.11
C ARG A 16 -0.83 -20.52 -2.08
N ASN A 17 -0.36 -19.27 -2.07
CA ASN A 17 -0.72 -18.26 -3.05
C ASN A 17 -0.09 -18.56 -4.43
N ILE A 18 -0.59 -19.61 -5.08
CA ILE A 18 -0.17 -20.11 -6.40
C ILE A 18 -1.41 -20.29 -7.26
N HIS A 19 -1.38 -19.73 -8.47
CA HIS A 19 -2.42 -19.92 -9.48
C HIS A 19 -1.76 -20.34 -10.80
N ARG A 20 -2.21 -21.47 -11.37
CA ARG A 20 -1.66 -22.06 -12.61
C ARG A 20 -0.12 -22.19 -12.58
N GLY A 21 0.42 -22.77 -11.51
CA GLY A 21 1.86 -23.02 -11.35
C GLY A 21 2.72 -21.77 -11.14
N ARG A 22 2.12 -20.59 -10.97
CA ARG A 22 2.86 -19.33 -10.77
C ARG A 22 2.45 -18.64 -9.48
N ARG A 23 3.38 -17.90 -8.87
CA ARG A 23 3.09 -17.04 -7.71
C ARG A 23 1.93 -16.10 -8.02
N MET A 24 0.97 -16.06 -7.09
CA MET A 24 -0.16 -15.13 -7.07
C MET A 24 0.16 -14.00 -6.09
N SER A 25 0.82 -12.93 -6.56
CA SER A 25 1.13 -11.75 -5.74
C SER A 25 -0.10 -10.86 -5.56
N ALA A 26 -0.07 -9.96 -4.57
CA ALA A 26 -1.13 -8.97 -4.36
C ALA A 26 -1.40 -8.13 -5.62
N ALA A 27 -0.36 -7.71 -6.35
CA ALA A 27 -0.52 -6.98 -7.61
C ALA A 27 -1.27 -7.80 -8.68
N ARG A 28 -1.00 -9.12 -8.77
CA ARG A 28 -1.71 -10.01 -9.70
C ARG A 28 -3.16 -10.25 -9.30
N ALA A 29 -3.41 -10.46 -8.01
CA ALA A 29 -4.74 -10.76 -7.50
C ALA A 29 -5.65 -9.54 -7.52
N TYR A 30 -5.16 -8.38 -7.06
CA TYR A 30 -6.01 -7.22 -6.79
C TYR A 30 -5.84 -6.08 -7.80
N LEU A 31 -4.63 -5.82 -8.30
CA LEU A 31 -4.39 -4.66 -9.17
C LEU A 31 -4.59 -4.97 -10.66
N HIS A 32 -3.94 -6.02 -11.17
CA HIS A 32 -3.96 -6.33 -12.60
C HIS A 32 -5.37 -6.48 -13.21
N PRO A 33 -6.35 -7.12 -12.53
CA PRO A 33 -7.70 -7.24 -13.07
C PRO A 33 -8.42 -5.90 -13.25
N VAL A 34 -8.07 -4.88 -12.47
CA VAL A 34 -8.78 -3.59 -12.41
C VAL A 34 -7.92 -2.40 -12.85
N LYS A 35 -6.69 -2.62 -13.32
CA LYS A 35 -5.72 -1.58 -13.67
C LYS A 35 -6.22 -0.56 -14.71
N LYS A 36 -7.23 -0.91 -15.51
CA LYS A 36 -7.82 -0.04 -16.54
C LYS A 36 -8.94 0.87 -16.05
N ARG A 37 -9.32 0.81 -14.76
CA ARG A 37 -10.38 1.68 -14.21
C ARG A 37 -9.95 3.16 -14.30
N PRO A 38 -10.82 4.06 -14.80
CA PRO A 38 -10.45 5.47 -15.01
C PRO A 38 -10.20 6.24 -13.71
N ASN A 39 -10.76 5.79 -12.60
CA ASN A 39 -10.57 6.38 -11.26
C ASN A 39 -9.39 5.76 -10.49
N LEU A 40 -8.55 4.93 -11.13
CA LEU A 40 -7.38 4.32 -10.51
C LEU A 40 -6.11 4.75 -11.24
N THR A 41 -5.25 5.49 -10.53
CA THR A 41 -3.92 5.86 -11.03
C THR A 41 -2.85 5.11 -10.24
N VAL A 42 -1.92 4.46 -10.94
CA VAL A 42 -0.77 3.79 -10.32
C VAL A 42 0.51 4.40 -10.87
N GLN A 43 1.30 4.99 -9.98
CA GLN A 43 2.62 5.53 -10.30
C GLN A 43 3.70 4.59 -9.75
N CYS A 44 4.54 4.06 -10.64
CA CYS A 44 5.68 3.23 -10.27
C CYS A 44 6.94 4.08 -10.16
N ARG A 45 7.93 3.61 -9.39
CA ARG A 45 9.20 4.33 -9.15
C ARG A 45 8.94 5.73 -8.60
N THR A 46 8.09 5.79 -7.58
CA THR A 46 7.59 7.03 -6.97
C THR A 46 7.67 6.83 -5.45
N LEU A 47 8.77 7.26 -4.85
CA LEU A 47 9.02 7.07 -3.42
C LEU A 47 8.40 8.22 -2.65
N THR A 48 7.40 7.94 -1.82
CA THR A 48 6.86 8.92 -0.88
C THR A 48 7.89 9.24 0.20
N THR A 49 8.17 10.52 0.41
CA THR A 49 9.22 11.00 1.34
C THR A 49 8.64 11.64 2.60
N LYS A 50 7.45 12.23 2.52
CA LYS A 50 6.83 12.95 3.65
C LYS A 50 5.31 13.07 3.50
N ILE A 51 4.58 13.04 4.61
CA ILE A 51 3.16 13.41 4.68
C ILE A 51 3.05 14.93 4.95
N LEU A 52 2.14 15.59 4.23
CA LEU A 52 1.86 17.01 4.37
C LEU A 52 0.67 17.20 5.32
N PHE A 53 0.79 18.13 6.26
CA PHE A 53 -0.24 18.43 7.24
C PHE A 53 -0.69 19.89 7.18
N GLU A 54 -1.97 20.13 7.46
CA GLU A 54 -2.59 21.44 7.65
C GLU A 54 -2.87 21.68 9.14
N GLY A 55 -2.68 22.92 9.59
CA GLY A 55 -2.69 23.31 11.01
C GLY A 55 -1.28 23.66 11.50
N LYS A 56 -1.14 24.84 12.11
CA LYS A 56 0.17 25.38 12.56
C LYS A 56 0.42 25.21 14.07
N ASN A 57 -0.60 24.83 14.83
CA ASN A 57 -0.54 24.92 16.28
C ASN A 57 -0.54 23.52 16.91
N PRO A 58 0.32 23.26 17.92
CA PRO A 58 0.42 21.96 18.58
C PRO A 58 -0.86 21.49 19.28
N GLU A 59 -1.80 22.41 19.55
CA GLU A 59 -3.07 22.15 20.22
C GLU A 59 -4.20 21.73 19.25
N SER A 60 -4.03 21.98 17.95
CA SER A 60 -5.00 21.57 16.92
C SER A 60 -4.58 20.24 16.30
N SER A 61 -5.52 19.30 16.14
CA SER A 61 -5.29 18.08 15.38
C SER A 61 -4.89 18.44 13.94
N SER A 62 -3.62 18.20 13.59
CA SER A 62 -3.10 18.49 12.26
C SER A 62 -3.70 17.51 11.25
N ARG A 63 -4.41 18.02 10.26
CA ARG A 63 -5.05 17.19 9.23
C ARG A 63 -4.05 16.83 8.15
N ALA A 64 -3.92 15.54 7.79
CA ALA A 64 -3.13 15.14 6.63
C ALA A 64 -3.83 15.61 5.34
N VAL A 65 -3.09 16.27 4.45
CA VAL A 65 -3.66 16.90 3.24
C VAL A 65 -3.01 16.44 1.94
N GLY A 66 -1.91 15.70 2.03
CA GLY A 66 -1.20 15.21 0.87
C GLY A 66 0.10 14.53 1.22
N VAL A 67 0.89 14.23 0.20
CA VAL A 67 2.22 13.66 0.34
C VAL A 67 3.20 14.32 -0.61
N GLU A 68 4.46 14.36 -0.18
CA GLU A 68 5.60 14.62 -1.03
C GLU A 68 6.20 13.30 -1.50
N PHE A 69 6.59 13.23 -2.77
CA PHE A 69 7.24 12.06 -3.36
C PHE A 69 8.38 12.45 -4.29
N SER A 70 9.26 11.49 -4.58
CA SER A 70 10.37 11.64 -5.51
C SER A 70 10.34 10.55 -6.58
N ARG A 71 10.47 10.96 -7.85
CA ARG A 71 10.60 10.05 -9.02
C ARG A 71 12.04 9.92 -9.52
N SER A 72 12.90 10.85 -9.09
CA SER A 72 14.30 10.93 -9.47
C SER A 72 15.06 11.64 -8.35
N PRO A 73 16.33 11.26 -8.09
CA PRO A 73 17.14 11.92 -7.07
C PRO A 73 17.14 13.45 -7.21
N GLY A 74 17.00 14.16 -6.09
CA GLY A 74 17.06 15.62 -6.05
C GLY A 74 15.81 16.36 -6.54
N ARG A 75 14.74 15.65 -6.92
CA ARG A 75 13.44 16.26 -7.26
C ARG A 75 12.34 15.73 -6.36
N SER A 76 11.58 16.64 -5.77
CA SER A 76 10.35 16.34 -5.03
C SER A 76 9.14 16.99 -5.69
N GLU A 77 8.04 16.25 -5.69
CA GLU A 77 6.73 16.66 -6.19
C GLU A 77 5.70 16.41 -5.08
N LYS A 78 4.55 17.08 -5.16
CA LYS A 78 3.48 16.97 -4.16
C LYS A 78 2.18 16.54 -4.81
N VAL A 79 1.41 15.72 -4.11
CA VAL A 79 0.03 15.39 -4.45
C VAL A 79 -0.86 15.56 -3.22
N TYR A 80 -2.06 16.08 -3.42
CA TYR A 80 -3.02 16.37 -2.36
C TYR A 80 -4.18 15.38 -2.41
N ALA A 81 -4.73 15.05 -1.24
CA ALA A 81 -5.83 14.10 -1.10
C ALA A 81 -6.69 14.43 0.13
N GLY A 82 -7.95 13.98 0.11
CA GLY A 82 -8.83 14.09 1.28
C GLY A 82 -8.42 13.16 2.43
N GLU A 83 -7.93 11.97 2.08
CA GLU A 83 -7.43 10.97 3.02
C GLU A 83 -6.11 10.37 2.52
N ILE A 84 -5.23 10.02 3.46
CA ILE A 84 -3.90 9.47 3.18
C ILE A 84 -3.80 8.14 3.92
N ILE A 85 -3.55 7.05 3.19
CA ILE A 85 -3.41 5.70 3.75
C ILE A 85 -1.94 5.26 3.61
N CYS A 86 -1.27 5.04 4.74
CA CYS A 86 0.11 4.56 4.76
C CYS A 86 0.17 3.04 4.49
N CYS A 87 0.86 2.65 3.42
CA CYS A 87 1.07 1.26 3.03
C CYS A 87 2.54 0.97 2.66
N GLY A 88 3.48 1.64 3.31
CA GLY A 88 4.93 1.46 3.07
C GLY A 88 5.49 0.17 3.66
N GLY A 89 4.70 -0.54 4.47
CA GLY A 89 5.12 -1.71 5.24
C GLY A 89 5.69 -1.32 6.61
N ALA A 90 5.89 -2.31 7.49
CA ALA A 90 6.22 -2.12 8.91
C ALA A 90 7.50 -1.32 9.19
N ILE A 91 8.39 -1.17 8.21
CA ILE A 91 9.66 -0.44 8.35
C ILE A 91 9.52 1.01 7.86
N ASN A 92 8.63 1.29 6.90
CA ASN A 92 8.57 2.58 6.19
C ASN A 92 7.29 3.38 6.48
N SER A 93 6.39 2.88 7.32
CA SER A 93 5.12 3.56 7.68
C SER A 93 5.19 4.17 9.07
#